data_AF-A0A958JY03-F1
#
_entry.id   AF-A0A958JY03-F1
#
_cell.length_a   1.000
_cell.length_b   1.000
_cell.length_c   1.000
_cell.angle_alpha   90.00
_cell.angle_beta   90.00
_cell.angle_gamma   90.00
#
_symmetry.space_group_name_H-M   'P 1'
#
loop_
_entity.id
_entity.type
_entity.pdbx_description
1 polymer ?
#
loop_
_entity_poly.entity_id
_entity_poly.type
_entity_poly.pdbx_seq_one_letter_code
_entity_poly.pdbx_strand_id
1 'polypeptide(L)'
;MKDESKQRTHYNSGLPTEPLRGYCRAVQVGDRLFISGTTALNEKGVVVGGDSVYRQTRAVIENIREVVKAAGFSMSDIVRTRLFVVRMSEWKEYARAHREVFDSIRPASSIVEVSRLMDPRFLIEMEAEAIRGCEQVAEEEVSFTYE
;
A
#
# COMPACT_ATOMS: atom_id res chain seq x y z
N MET A 1 34.45 -7.23 -0.39
CA MET A 1 33.29 -6.99 -1.30
C MET A 1 32.16 -6.44 -0.45
N LYS A 2 31.37 -5.47 -0.94
CA LYS A 2 30.22 -4.97 -0.19
C LYS A 2 29.12 -6.04 -0.24
N ASP A 3 28.45 -6.26 0.89
CA ASP A 3 27.30 -7.15 0.99
C ASP A 3 26.10 -6.51 0.26
N GLU A 4 25.83 -6.97 -0.97
CA GLU A 4 24.76 -6.46 -1.81
C GLU A 4 23.36 -6.68 -1.21
N SER A 5 23.21 -7.64 -0.28
CA SER A 5 21.95 -7.85 0.46
C SER A 5 21.57 -6.65 1.35
N LYS A 6 22.53 -5.76 1.63
CA LYS A 6 22.34 -4.53 2.42
C LYS A 6 22.29 -3.27 1.56
N GLN A 7 22.33 -3.39 0.23
CA GLN A 7 22.21 -2.24 -0.64
C GLN A 7 20.77 -1.71 -0.60
N ARG A 8 20.65 -0.40 -0.38
CA ARG A 8 19.38 0.31 -0.37
C ARG A 8 19.13 0.96 -1.73
N THR A 9 17.96 0.73 -2.29
CA THR A 9 17.48 1.39 -3.51
C THR A 9 16.26 2.23 -3.18
N HIS A 10 16.25 3.50 -3.60
CA HIS A 10 15.10 4.38 -3.48
C HIS A 10 14.33 4.44 -4.80
N TYR A 11 13.02 4.23 -4.73
CA TYR A 11 12.10 4.44 -5.85
C TYR A 11 11.38 5.76 -5.62
N ASN A 12 11.60 6.73 -6.51
CA ASN A 12 10.96 8.04 -6.45
C ASN A 12 9.86 8.10 -7.51
N SER A 13 8.71 8.70 -7.20
CA SER A 13 7.64 8.88 -8.17
C SER A 13 7.82 10.15 -9.02
N GLY A 14 8.81 10.98 -8.69
CA GLY A 14 9.07 12.26 -9.36
C GLY A 14 8.15 13.39 -8.89
N LEU A 15 7.31 13.15 -7.87
CA LEU A 15 6.49 14.22 -7.28
C LEU A 15 7.41 15.25 -6.61
N PRO A 16 7.26 16.56 -6.89
CA PRO A 16 8.11 17.59 -6.28
C PRO A 16 8.05 17.62 -4.75
N THR A 17 7.00 17.07 -4.15
CA THR A 17 6.81 17.02 -2.70
C THR A 17 7.64 15.95 -2.00
N GLU A 18 8.10 14.91 -2.72
CA GLU A 18 8.94 13.82 -2.17
C GLU A 18 10.27 14.36 -1.58
N PRO A 19 11.11 15.08 -2.34
CA PRO A 19 12.36 15.63 -1.79
C PRO A 19 12.11 16.71 -0.74
N LEU A 20 11.02 17.49 -0.86
CA LEU A 20 10.66 18.52 0.12
C LEU A 20 10.26 17.94 1.48
N ARG A 21 9.66 16.75 1.49
CA ARG A 21 9.20 16.05 2.71
C ARG A 21 10.18 14.99 3.21
N GLY A 22 11.24 14.69 2.46
CA GLY A 22 12.28 13.75 2.87
C GLY A 22 11.87 12.27 2.80
N TYR A 23 11.01 11.90 1.84
CA TYR A 23 10.61 10.51 1.60
C TYR A 23 10.69 10.16 0.12
N CYS A 24 10.68 8.87 -0.20
CA CYS A 24 10.52 8.36 -1.55
C CYS A 24 9.31 7.42 -1.62
N ARG A 25 8.83 7.08 -2.82
CA ARG A 25 7.66 6.22 -3.03
C ARG A 25 7.84 4.84 -2.41
N ALA A 26 9.02 4.25 -2.55
CA ALA A 26 9.38 3.01 -1.89
C ALA A 26 10.89 2.90 -1.65
N VAL A 27 11.27 2.05 -0.71
CA VAL A 27 12.66 1.67 -0.43
C VAL A 27 12.78 0.16 -0.57
N GLN A 28 13.74 -0.31 -1.34
CA GLN A 28 14.12 -1.73 -1.37
C GLN A 28 15.42 -1.94 -0.59
N VAL A 29 15.46 -3.01 0.20
CA VAL A 29 16.68 -3.56 0.83
C VAL A 29 16.64 -5.07 0.67
N GLY A 30 17.59 -5.64 -0.08
CA GLY A 30 17.58 -7.07 -0.42
C GLY A 30 16.31 -7.48 -1.16
N ASP A 31 15.59 -8.45 -0.61
CA ASP A 31 14.33 -9.00 -1.12
C ASP A 31 13.09 -8.25 -0.61
N ARG A 32 13.23 -7.25 0.26
CA ARG A 32 12.11 -6.52 0.85
C ARG A 32 11.88 -5.17 0.18
N LEU A 33 10.61 -4.85 -0.07
CA LEU A 33 10.16 -3.55 -0.55
C LEU A 33 9.21 -2.93 0.47
N PHE A 34 9.54 -1.72 0.91
CA PHE A 34 8.70 -0.93 1.82
C PHE A 34 8.09 0.23 1.04
N ILE A 35 6.76 0.28 0.97
CA ILE A 35 6.02 1.26 0.18
C ILE A 35 5.44 2.29 1.14
N SER A 36 5.78 3.56 0.90
CA SER A 36 5.32 4.70 1.69
C SER A 36 3.80 4.84 1.62
N GLY A 37 3.24 5.55 2.61
CA GLY A 37 1.85 5.97 2.60
C GLY A 37 1.43 6.56 1.25
N THR A 38 0.44 5.91 0.63
CA THR A 38 0.00 6.20 -0.73
C THR A 38 -1.45 6.62 -0.72
N THR A 39 -1.73 7.80 -1.28
CA THR A 39 -3.07 8.38 -1.40
C THR A 39 -3.55 8.31 -2.86
N ALA A 40 -4.82 8.68 -3.06
CA ALA A 40 -5.47 8.73 -4.37
C ALA A 40 -5.02 9.95 -5.20
N LEU A 41 -3.71 10.13 -5.35
CA LEU A 41 -3.09 11.20 -6.14
C LEU A 41 -2.59 10.61 -7.46
N ASN A 42 -2.96 11.20 -8.59
CA ASN A 42 -2.40 10.79 -9.88
C ASN A 42 -1.02 11.43 -10.16
N GLU A 43 -0.40 11.05 -11.28
CA GLU A 43 0.90 11.57 -11.74
C GLU A 43 0.95 13.11 -11.90
N LYS A 44 -0.21 13.76 -12.07
CA LYS A 44 -0.34 15.22 -12.20
C LYS A 44 -0.54 15.92 -10.85
N GLY A 45 -0.49 15.19 -9.74
CA GLY A 45 -0.75 15.75 -8.42
C GLY A 45 -2.23 16.09 -8.17
N VAL A 46 -3.16 15.43 -8.87
CA VAL A 46 -4.60 15.65 -8.70
C VAL A 46 -5.23 14.50 -7.93
N VAL A 47 -6.09 14.84 -6.96
CA VAL A 47 -6.88 13.84 -6.21
C VAL A 47 -7.92 13.21 -7.13
N VAL A 48 -7.89 11.89 -7.26
CA VAL A 48 -8.82 11.12 -8.08
C VAL A 48 -9.86 10.39 -7.22
N GLY A 49 -11.01 10.06 -7.80
CA GLY A 49 -12.09 9.33 -7.12
C GLY A 49 -13.15 10.20 -6.43
N GLY A 50 -12.87 11.49 -6.22
CA GLY A 50 -13.79 12.43 -5.57
C GLY A 50 -14.17 11.95 -4.17
N ASP A 51 -15.44 12.07 -3.78
CA ASP A 51 -15.91 11.66 -2.45
C ASP A 51 -16.17 10.14 -2.30
N SER A 52 -15.73 9.31 -3.26
CA SER A 52 -15.95 7.85 -3.20
C SER A 52 -14.76 7.14 -2.56
N VAL A 53 -14.96 6.56 -1.38
CA VAL A 53 -13.97 5.73 -0.67
C VAL A 53 -13.51 4.58 -1.57
N TYR A 54 -14.42 3.88 -2.25
CA TYR A 54 -14.08 2.80 -3.18
C TYR A 54 -13.16 3.28 -4.31
N ARG A 55 -13.51 4.38 -5.01
CA ARG A 55 -12.69 4.87 -6.14
C ARG A 55 -11.32 5.36 -5.67
N GLN A 56 -11.24 6.02 -4.51
CA GLN A 56 -9.96 6.41 -3.93
C GLN A 56 -9.12 5.18 -3.56
N THR A 57 -9.72 4.17 -2.94
CA THR A 57 -9.02 2.91 -2.58
C THR A 57 -8.46 2.22 -3.82
N ARG A 58 -9.25 2.13 -4.91
CA ARG A 58 -8.79 1.57 -6.19
C ARG A 58 -7.60 2.35 -6.76
N ALA A 59 -7.64 3.69 -6.71
CA ALA A 59 -6.54 4.53 -7.19
C ALA A 59 -5.28 4.40 -6.32
N VAL A 60 -5.44 4.26 -5.01
CA VAL A 60 -4.31 3.97 -4.11
C VAL A 60 -3.65 2.64 -4.46
N ILE A 61 -4.44 1.57 -4.65
CA ILE A 61 -3.91 0.25 -5.01
C ILE A 61 -3.25 0.26 -6.40
N GLU A 62 -3.78 1.03 -7.35
CA GLU A 62 -3.16 1.28 -8.66
C GLU A 62 -1.76 1.89 -8.50
N ASN A 63 -1.65 2.97 -7.72
CA ASN A 63 -0.38 3.63 -7.47
C ASN A 63 0.64 2.70 -6.78
N ILE A 64 0.19 1.88 -5.83
CA ILE A 64 1.01 0.84 -5.19
C ILE A 64 1.50 -0.18 -6.21
N ARG A 65 0.63 -0.65 -7.10
CA ARG A 65 1.03 -1.60 -8.14
C ARG A 65 2.10 -1.04 -9.07
N GLU A 66 2.00 0.23 -9.45
CA GLU A 66 3.01 0.83 -10.33
C GLU A 66 4.40 0.85 -9.68
N VAL A 67 4.51 1.16 -8.38
CA VAL A 67 5.81 1.10 -7.71
C VAL A 67 6.30 -0.34 -7.49
N VAL A 68 5.40 -1.27 -7.15
CA VAL A 68 5.71 -2.71 -7.03
C VAL A 68 6.31 -3.22 -8.34
N LYS A 69 5.65 -2.93 -9.46
CA LYS A 69 6.10 -3.31 -10.80
C LYS A 69 7.43 -2.64 -11.16
N ALA A 70 7.59 -1.34 -10.89
CA ALA A 70 8.83 -0.62 -11.16
C ALA A 70 10.03 -1.15 -10.35
N ALA A 71 9.77 -1.71 -9.17
CA ALA A 71 10.78 -2.39 -8.35
C ALA A 71 11.03 -3.86 -8.76
N GLY A 72 10.32 -4.34 -9.78
CA GLY A 72 10.40 -5.72 -10.27
C GLY A 72 9.76 -6.75 -9.35
N PHE A 73 8.80 -6.34 -8.52
CA PHE A 73 7.98 -7.22 -7.67
C PHE A 73 6.62 -7.48 -8.34
N SER A 74 5.88 -8.45 -7.82
CA SER A 74 4.49 -8.76 -8.16
C SER A 74 3.53 -8.26 -7.07
N MET A 75 2.25 -8.08 -7.39
CA MET A 75 1.24 -7.82 -6.36
C MET A 75 1.13 -9.00 -5.37
N SER A 76 1.39 -10.22 -5.83
CA SER A 76 1.44 -11.42 -4.98
C SER A 76 2.60 -11.42 -3.99
N ASP A 77 3.62 -10.56 -4.19
CA ASP A 77 4.69 -10.39 -3.21
C ASP A 77 4.25 -9.54 -2.01
N ILE A 78 3.08 -8.88 -2.07
CA ILE A 78 2.58 -8.02 -0.98
C ILE A 78 2.13 -8.91 0.18
N VAL A 79 2.86 -8.82 1.29
CA VAL A 79 2.60 -9.59 2.51
C VAL A 79 1.84 -8.80 3.56
N ARG A 80 1.80 -7.46 3.43
CA ARG A 80 1.10 -6.60 4.38
C ARG A 80 0.53 -5.33 3.73
N THR A 81 -0.66 -4.94 4.17
CA THR A 81 -1.24 -3.61 3.91
C THR A 81 -1.66 -2.94 5.22
N ARG A 82 -1.47 -1.63 5.35
CA ARG A 82 -2.02 -0.83 6.45
C ARG A 82 -2.84 0.31 5.88
N LEU A 83 -4.10 0.41 6.28
CA LEU A 83 -5.04 1.39 5.78
C LEU A 83 -5.35 2.41 6.87
N PHE A 84 -5.18 3.69 6.55
CA PHE A 84 -5.60 4.82 7.37
C PHE A 84 -6.81 5.46 6.69
N VAL A 85 -7.97 5.42 7.34
CA VAL A 85 -9.25 5.85 6.75
C VAL A 85 -9.87 6.99 7.54
N VAL A 86 -10.55 7.91 6.85
CA VAL A 86 -11.24 9.04 7.51
C VAL A 86 -12.66 8.68 7.95
N ARG A 87 -13.30 7.71 7.26
CA ARG A 87 -14.68 7.27 7.49
C ARG A 87 -14.76 5.75 7.63
N MET A 88 -14.52 5.23 8.83
CA MET A 88 -14.60 3.79 9.14
C MET A 88 -16.02 3.24 8.91
N SER A 89 -17.05 4.08 9.03
CA SER A 89 -18.43 3.70 8.72
C SER A 89 -18.62 3.20 7.28
N GLU A 90 -17.74 3.59 6.34
CA GLU A 90 -17.78 3.18 4.94
C GLU A 90 -16.92 1.95 4.63
N TRP A 91 -16.70 1.10 5.64
CA TRP A 91 -15.75 0.00 5.53
C TRP A 91 -15.96 -0.96 4.38
N LYS A 92 -17.21 -1.17 4.00
CA LYS A 92 -17.56 -2.05 2.88
C LYS A 92 -16.96 -1.56 1.57
N GLU A 93 -16.79 -0.26 1.39
CA GLU A 93 -16.26 0.34 0.16
C GLU A 93 -14.75 0.10 0.01
N TYR A 94 -13.98 0.31 1.08
CA TYR A 94 -12.55 -0.03 1.05
C TYR A 94 -12.34 -1.55 1.01
N ALA A 95 -13.16 -2.33 1.71
CA ALA A 95 -13.02 -3.79 1.76
C ALA A 95 -13.32 -4.40 0.40
N ARG A 96 -14.33 -3.89 -0.31
CA ARG A 96 -14.64 -4.28 -1.68
C ARG A 96 -13.46 -4.00 -2.61
N ALA A 97 -12.95 -2.76 -2.62
CA ALA A 97 -11.84 -2.37 -3.49
C ALA A 97 -10.56 -3.18 -3.19
N HIS A 98 -10.27 -3.43 -1.92
CA HIS A 98 -9.13 -4.26 -1.48
C HIS A 98 -9.30 -5.71 -1.91
N ARG A 99 -10.46 -6.31 -1.62
CA ARG A 99 -10.76 -7.71 -1.99
C ARG A 99 -10.66 -7.94 -3.49
N GLU A 100 -11.17 -7.05 -4.32
CA GLU A 100 -11.10 -7.17 -5.79
C GLU A 100 -9.66 -7.31 -6.33
N VAL A 101 -8.63 -6.95 -5.55
CA VAL A 101 -7.22 -7.11 -5.92
C VAL A 101 -6.54 -8.21 -5.09
N PHE A 102 -6.85 -8.32 -3.80
CA PHE A 102 -6.12 -9.15 -2.86
C PHE A 102 -6.84 -10.45 -2.43
N ASP A 103 -7.98 -10.83 -3.01
CA ASP A 103 -8.79 -11.99 -2.59
C ASP A 103 -7.98 -13.30 -2.48
N SER A 104 -7.08 -13.52 -3.45
CA SER A 104 -6.18 -14.69 -3.49
C SER A 104 -4.83 -14.47 -2.84
N ILE A 105 -4.45 -13.21 -2.57
CA ILE A 105 -3.14 -12.84 -2.00
C ILE A 105 -3.21 -12.81 -0.47
N ARG A 106 -4.32 -12.30 0.08
CA ARG A 106 -4.63 -12.22 1.52
C ARG A 106 -3.46 -11.72 2.38
N PRO A 107 -2.94 -10.50 2.13
CA PRO A 107 -1.87 -9.95 2.96
C PRO A 107 -2.36 -9.74 4.40
N ALA A 108 -1.44 -9.76 5.36
CA ALA A 108 -1.71 -9.27 6.70
C ALA A 108 -2.24 -7.83 6.61
N SER A 109 -3.30 -7.51 7.34
CA SER A 109 -3.97 -6.21 7.18
C SER A 109 -4.29 -5.55 8.51
N SER A 110 -4.14 -4.23 8.56
CA SER A 110 -4.59 -3.39 9.66
C SER A 110 -5.32 -2.18 9.11
N ILE A 111 -6.40 -1.77 9.77
CA ILE A 111 -7.21 -0.63 9.37
C ILE A 111 -7.47 0.22 10.60
N VAL A 112 -7.17 1.52 10.51
CA VAL A 112 -7.33 2.48 11.61
C VAL A 112 -8.06 3.71 11.09
N GLU A 113 -9.06 4.17 11.86
CA GLU A 113 -9.69 5.46 11.60
C GLU A 113 -8.79 6.58 12.09
N VAL A 114 -8.55 7.59 11.25
CA VAL A 114 -7.75 8.77 11.57
C VAL A 114 -8.58 10.04 11.45
N SER A 115 -8.27 11.04 12.27
CA SER A 115 -9.04 12.30 12.29
C SER A 115 -8.95 13.10 10.98
N ARG A 116 -7.85 12.97 10.23
CA ARG A 116 -7.62 13.61 8.92
C ARG A 116 -6.39 13.01 8.24
N LEU A 117 -6.34 13.15 6.92
CA LEU A 117 -5.15 12.94 6.09
C LEU A 117 -4.55 14.29 5.68
N MET A 118 -3.43 14.28 4.95
CA MET A 118 -2.70 15.51 4.64
C MET A 118 -3.48 16.56 3.82
N ASP A 119 -4.49 16.13 3.04
CA ASP A 119 -5.44 16.99 2.32
C ASP A 119 -6.85 16.48 2.63
N PRO A 120 -7.79 17.37 2.95
CA PRO A 120 -9.15 17.01 3.35
C PRO A 120 -9.93 16.25 2.29
N ARG A 121 -9.49 16.25 1.03
CA ARG A 121 -10.09 15.48 -0.07
C ARG A 121 -9.69 14.01 -0.03
N PHE A 122 -8.61 13.64 0.66
CA PHE A 122 -8.23 12.24 0.81
C PHE A 122 -9.09 11.56 1.87
N LEU A 123 -9.59 10.38 1.51
CA LEU A 123 -10.44 9.55 2.37
C LEU A 123 -9.71 8.31 2.89
N ILE A 124 -8.63 7.94 2.22
CA ILE A 124 -7.81 6.77 2.53
C ILE A 124 -6.34 7.02 2.14
N GLU A 125 -5.45 6.50 2.97
CA GLU A 125 -4.03 6.34 2.70
C GLU A 125 -3.64 4.90 3.01
N MET A 126 -2.79 4.29 2.19
CA MET A 126 -2.36 2.90 2.37
C MET A 126 -0.85 2.78 2.30
N GLU A 127 -0.27 2.05 3.25
CA GLU A 127 1.08 1.51 3.18
C GLU A 127 1.05 0.04 2.77
N ALA A 128 2.13 -0.43 2.16
CA ALA A 128 2.30 -1.84 1.86
C ALA A 128 3.76 -2.31 2.00
N GLU A 129 3.93 -3.59 2.28
CA GLU A 129 5.24 -4.25 2.32
C GLU A 129 5.21 -5.48 1.42
N ALA A 130 6.28 -5.67 0.65
CA ALA A 130 6.44 -6.83 -0.22
C ALA A 130 7.74 -7.59 0.06
N ILE A 131 7.71 -8.91 -0.15
CA ILE A 131 8.87 -9.80 -0.09
C ILE A 131 8.96 -10.54 -1.42
N ARG A 132 10.10 -10.44 -2.10
CA ARG A 132 10.26 -10.97 -3.45
C ARG A 132 10.13 -12.49 -3.46
N GLY A 133 9.27 -13.02 -4.33
CA GLY A 133 9.16 -14.45 -4.58
C GLY A 133 8.35 -15.21 -3.51
N CYS A 134 7.56 -14.52 -2.69
CA CYS A 134 6.70 -15.15 -1.68
C CYS A 134 5.32 -15.54 -2.23
N GLU A 135 5.22 -15.87 -3.52
CA GLU A 135 3.96 -16.20 -4.20
C GLU A 135 3.36 -17.54 -3.74
N GLN A 136 4.19 -18.43 -3.18
CA GLN A 136 3.75 -19.71 -2.64
C GLN A 136 3.14 -19.50 -1.26
N VAL A 137 1.85 -19.81 -1.15
CA VAL A 137 1.10 -19.72 0.11
C VAL A 137 0.95 -21.12 0.70
N ALA A 138 1.31 -21.26 1.97
CA ALA A 138 0.88 -22.37 2.81
C ALA A 138 -0.21 -21.85 3.74
N GLU A 139 -1.33 -22.58 3.85
CA GLU A 139 -2.42 -22.23 4.74
C GLU A 139 -2.38 -23.12 5.98
N GLU A 140 -2.33 -22.49 7.16
CA GLU A 140 -2.50 -23.15 8.44
C GLU A 140 -3.68 -22.52 9.16
N GLU A 141 -4.57 -23.35 9.71
CA GLU A 141 -5.76 -22.87 10.42
C GLU A 141 -5.42 -22.62 11.89
N VAL A 142 -5.61 -21.38 12.35
CA VAL A 142 -5.44 -21.00 13.76
C VAL A 142 -6.82 -20.83 14.37
N SER A 143 -7.12 -21.61 15.42
CA SER A 143 -8.35 -21.46 16.19
C SER A 143 -8.12 -20.62 17.44
N PHE A 144 -9.04 -19.69 17.70
CA PHE A 144 -9.06 -18.90 18.92
C PHE A 144 -10.26 -19.36 19.77
N THR A 145 -10.00 -19.79 20.99
CA THR A 145 -11.03 -20.00 22.01
C THR A 145 -11.21 -18.70 22.77
N TYR A 146 -12.41 -18.14 22.74
CA TYR A 146 -12.80 -16.99 23.56
C TYR A 146 -13.55 -17.53 24.77
N GLU A 147 -13.01 -17.34 25.97
CA GLU A 147 -13.70 -17.58 27.25
C GLU A 147 -14.65 -16.43 27.59
#